data_AF-A0AAQ3HFN5-F1
#
_entry.id   AF-A0AAQ3HFN5-F1
#
_cell.length_a   1.000
_cell.length_b   1.000
_cell.length_c   1.000
_cell.angle_alpha   90.00
_cell.angle_beta   90.00
_cell.angle_gamma   90.00
#
_symmetry.space_group_name_H-M   'P 1'
#
loop_
_entity.id
_entity.type
_entity.pdbx_description
1 polymer ?
#
loop_
_entity_poly.entity_id
_entity_poly.type
_entity_poly.pdbx_seq_one_letter_code
_entity_poly.pdbx_strand_id
1 'polypeptide(L)'
;MSFKLKEQFYFHLGELVKFNSVAASYSKNKPFGEQIDLCLDKVLEIAQDIGFEVFKVRDGYYGFADIGKGDELIGVLTHIDDIVDAGNVFNWHADPFKLSFKDGKVLC
;
A
#
# COMPACT_ATOMS: atom_id res chain seq x y z
N MET A 1 3.94 19.46 -16.99
CA MET A 1 3.93 18.92 -15.61
C MET A 1 3.10 17.65 -15.42
N SER A 2 2.18 17.28 -16.33
CA SER A 2 1.32 16.09 -16.19
C SER A 2 2.00 14.71 -16.29
N PHE A 3 3.17 14.60 -16.92
CA PHE A 3 3.78 13.29 -17.21
C PHE A 3 4.46 12.64 -15.99
N LYS A 4 5.00 13.44 -15.06
CA LYS A 4 5.70 12.95 -13.87
C LYS A 4 4.78 12.29 -12.83
N LEU A 5 3.57 12.82 -12.62
CA LEU A 5 2.65 12.28 -11.60
C LEU A 5 2.18 10.87 -11.97
N LYS A 6 1.91 10.62 -13.25
CA LYS A 6 1.47 9.30 -13.74
C LYS A 6 2.57 8.25 -13.56
N GLU A 7 3.82 8.61 -13.86
CA GLU A 7 4.98 7.73 -13.66
C GLU A 7 5.24 7.46 -12.17
N GLN A 8 5.17 8.50 -11.33
CA GLN A 8 5.28 8.37 -9.87
C GLN A 8 4.19 7.48 -9.30
N PHE A 9 2.94 7.65 -9.75
CA PHE A 9 1.82 6.81 -9.33
C PHE A 9 2.08 5.34 -9.63
N TYR A 10 2.45 4.99 -10.87
CA TYR A 10 2.71 3.59 -11.21
C TYR A 10 3.97 3.03 -10.56
N PHE A 11 4.98 3.87 -10.31
CA PHE A 11 6.15 3.47 -9.53
C PHE A 11 5.75 3.07 -8.11
N HIS A 12 5.06 3.95 -7.38
CA HIS A 12 4.61 3.68 -6.02
C HIS A 12 3.60 2.52 -5.95
N LEU A 13 2.67 2.44 -6.90
CA LEU A 13 1.75 1.31 -7.00
C LEU A 13 2.51 0.00 -7.20
N GLY A 14 3.55 -0.01 -8.04
CA GLY A 14 4.39 -1.18 -8.25
C GLY A 14 5.21 -1.58 -7.03
N GLU A 15 5.62 -0.63 -6.18
CA GLU A 15 6.25 -0.94 -4.90
C GLU A 15 5.26 -1.57 -3.91
N LEU A 16 4.01 -1.09 -3.88
CA LEU A 16 2.98 -1.60 -2.97
C LEU A 16 2.45 -2.99 -3.38
N VAL A 17 2.29 -3.25 -4.69
CA VAL A 17 1.80 -4.54 -5.22
C VAL A 17 2.75 -5.72 -4.89
N LYS A 18 4.02 -5.45 -4.59
CA LYS A 18 4.98 -6.51 -4.21
C LYS A 18 4.67 -7.14 -2.86
N PHE A 19 3.95 -6.44 -1.99
CA PHE A 19 3.63 -6.96 -0.67
C PHE A 19 2.47 -7.92 -0.78
N ASN A 20 2.73 -9.19 -0.47
CA ASN A 20 1.68 -10.18 -0.29
C ASN A 20 0.96 -9.92 1.05
N SER A 21 0.10 -8.90 1.08
CA SER A 21 -0.67 -8.44 2.26
C SER A 21 -1.87 -9.36 2.58
N VAL A 22 -1.65 -10.67 2.51
CA VAL A 22 -2.58 -11.70 3.01
C VAL A 22 -2.50 -11.70 4.53
N ALA A 23 -3.65 -11.67 5.20
CA ALA A 23 -3.72 -11.75 6.66
C ALA A 23 -3.03 -13.03 7.16
N ALA A 24 -2.00 -12.85 7.99
CA ALA A 24 -1.23 -13.94 8.56
C ALA A 24 -1.40 -14.01 10.08
N SER A 25 -0.89 -15.08 10.68
CA SER A 25 -0.95 -15.29 12.12
C SER A 25 -0.41 -14.09 12.89
N TYR A 26 -1.14 -13.73 13.96
CA TYR A 26 -0.75 -12.68 14.89
C TYR A 26 0.70 -12.84 15.36
N SER A 27 1.46 -11.74 15.33
CA SER A 27 2.73 -11.65 16.04
C SER A 27 2.79 -10.35 16.85
N LYS A 28 3.67 -10.31 17.86
CA LYS A 28 3.76 -9.19 18.81
C LYS A 28 3.99 -7.87 18.05
N ASN A 29 3.09 -6.90 18.24
CA ASN A 29 3.04 -5.59 17.56
C ASN A 29 2.79 -5.63 16.04
N LYS A 30 2.36 -6.78 15.51
CA LYS A 30 2.02 -6.97 14.09
C LYS A 30 0.73 -7.82 14.02
N PRO A 31 -0.43 -7.21 14.31
CA PRO A 31 -1.67 -7.94 14.56
C PRO A 31 -2.16 -8.70 13.32
N PHE A 32 -1.83 -8.21 12.13
CA PHE A 32 -2.24 -8.78 10.85
C PHE A 32 -1.12 -9.54 10.12
N GLY A 33 0.06 -9.64 10.75
CA GLY A 33 1.24 -10.29 10.16
C GLY A 33 2.29 -9.30 9.65
N GLU A 34 3.45 -9.84 9.32
CA GLU A 34 4.64 -9.05 8.97
C GLU A 34 4.52 -8.33 7.62
N GLN A 35 3.91 -8.97 6.61
CA GLN A 35 3.78 -8.36 5.28
C GLN A 35 2.84 -7.14 5.29
N ILE A 36 1.79 -7.18 6.10
CA ILE A 36 0.87 -6.04 6.26
C ILE A 36 1.58 -4.89 7.01
N ASP A 37 2.36 -5.21 8.03
CA ASP A 37 3.14 -4.21 8.78
C ASP A 37 4.19 -3.51 7.89
N LEU A 38 4.89 -4.28 7.05
CA LEU A 38 5.84 -3.76 6.06
C LEU A 38 5.16 -2.94 4.96
N CYS A 39 3.98 -3.37 4.50
CA CYS A 39 3.18 -2.60 3.54
C CYS A 39 2.75 -1.27 4.14
N LEU A 40 2.30 -1.26 5.41
CA LEU A 40 1.97 -0.03 6.13
C LEU A 40 3.17 0.91 6.23
N ASP A 41 4.35 0.38 6.58
CA ASP A 41 5.59 1.16 6.62
C ASP A 41 5.90 1.77 5.24
N LYS A 42 5.73 1.00 4.16
CA LYS A 42 5.99 1.50 2.82
C LYS A 42 5.01 2.60 2.40
N VAL A 43 3.73 2.48 2.74
CA VAL A 43 2.72 3.52 2.48
C VAL A 43 3.08 4.82 3.22
N LEU A 44 3.49 4.71 4.48
CA LEU A 44 3.89 5.88 5.27
C LEU A 44 5.21 6.49 4.76
N GLU A 45 6.19 5.68 4.34
CA GLU A 45 7.42 6.16 3.69
C GLU A 45 7.08 6.99 2.44
N ILE A 46 6.22 6.46 1.57
CA ILE A 46 5.78 7.16 0.36
C ILE A 46 5.05 8.46 0.71
N ALA A 47 4.17 8.44 1.71
CA ALA A 47 3.43 9.61 2.16
C ALA A 47 4.38 10.71 2.70
N GLN A 48 5.40 10.31 3.45
CA GLN A 48 6.42 11.22 3.96
C GLN A 48 7.22 11.85 2.82
N ASP A 49 7.61 11.05 1.81
CA ASP A 49 8.37 11.53 0.64
C ASP A 49 7.61 12.56 -0.20
N ILE A 50 6.28 12.44 -0.27
CA ILE A 50 5.42 13.40 -0.97
C ILE A 50 5.01 14.60 -0.11
N GLY A 51 5.48 14.69 1.14
CA GLY A 51 5.38 15.87 1.99
C GLY A 51 4.30 15.83 3.07
N PHE A 52 3.78 14.65 3.42
CA PHE A 52 2.83 14.49 4.52
C PHE A 52 3.55 14.27 5.85
N GLU A 53 2.92 14.66 6.95
CA GLU A 53 3.33 14.23 8.28
C GLU A 53 2.73 12.86 8.57
N VAL A 54 3.58 11.90 8.96
CA VAL A 54 3.16 10.51 9.12
C VAL A 54 3.19 10.06 10.56
N PHE A 55 2.22 9.23 10.93
CA PHE A 55 2.12 8.60 12.24
C PHE A 55 1.83 7.10 12.07
N LYS A 56 2.53 6.27 12.84
CA LYS A 56 2.25 4.84 12.97
C LYS A 56 2.03 4.50 14.44
N VAL A 57 0.96 3.77 14.74
CA VAL A 57 0.73 3.27 16.10
C VAL A 57 1.76 2.17 16.42
N ARG A 58 2.27 2.15 17.67
CA ARG A 58 3.30 1.19 18.10
C ARG A 58 2.89 -0.28 17.98
N ASP A 59 1.59 -0.52 18.04
CA ASP A 59 0.99 -1.85 17.99
C ASP A 59 0.69 -2.31 16.55
N GLY A 60 1.02 -1.52 15.53
CA GLY A 60 0.92 -1.91 14.11
C GLY A 60 -0.51 -1.99 13.55
N TYR A 61 -1.51 -1.45 14.26
CA TYR A 61 -2.92 -1.51 13.82
C TYR A 61 -3.28 -0.52 12.73
N TYR A 62 -2.73 0.69 12.79
CA TYR A 62 -3.02 1.74 11.82
C TYR A 62 -1.87 2.74 11.74
N GLY A 63 -1.82 3.43 10.62
CA GLY A 63 -1.05 4.64 10.44
C GLY A 63 -1.90 5.67 9.71
N PHE A 64 -1.53 6.93 9.82
CA PHE A 64 -2.15 7.99 9.04
C PHE A 64 -1.08 8.95 8.52
N ALA A 65 -1.43 9.64 7.45
CA ALA A 65 -0.64 10.72 6.86
C ALA A 65 -1.52 11.97 6.84
N ASP A 66 -1.02 13.07 7.39
CA ASP A 66 -1.72 14.34 7.50
C ASP A 66 -1.01 15.42 6.68
N ILE A 67 -1.80 16.31 6.06
CA ILE A 67 -1.31 17.44 5.29
C ILE A 67 -2.31 18.60 5.36
N GLY A 68 -1.79 19.81 5.52
CA GLY A 68 -2.59 21.03 5.59
C GLY A 68 -2.86 21.47 7.03
N LYS A 69 -3.59 22.59 7.16
CA LYS A 69 -3.99 23.20 8.43
C LYS A 69 -5.34 23.88 8.24
N GLY A 70 -6.25 23.72 9.20
CA GLY A 70 -7.57 24.33 9.17
C GLY A 70 -8.41 23.89 10.36
N ASP A 71 -9.57 24.52 10.53
CA ASP A 71 -10.51 24.18 11.61
C ASP A 71 -11.33 22.92 11.29
N GLU A 72 -11.39 22.53 10.01
CA GLU A 72 -12.10 21.35 9.52
C GLU A 72 -11.12 20.30 8.98
N LEU A 73 -11.39 19.03 9.30
CA LEU A 73 -10.58 17.89 8.87
C LEU A 73 -11.36 17.04 7.87
N ILE A 74 -10.72 16.70 6.75
CA ILE A 74 -11.23 15.69 5.80
C ILE A 74 -10.45 14.40 6.02
N GLY A 75 -11.13 13.37 6.53
CA GLY A 75 -10.55 12.04 6.69
C GLY A 75 -10.83 11.15 5.47
N VAL A 76 -9.77 10.52 4.94
CA VAL A 76 -9.88 9.47 3.93
C VAL A 76 -9.42 8.16 4.57
N LEU A 77 -10.37 7.25 4.80
CA LEU A 77 -10.09 5.93 5.35
C LEU A 77 -9.87 4.95 4.19
N THR A 78 -8.71 4.30 4.18
CA THR A 78 -8.37 3.26 3.22
C THR A 78 -7.91 2.01 3.95
N HIS A 79 -7.93 0.88 3.25
CA HIS A 79 -7.37 -0.37 3.73
C HIS A 79 -6.17 -0.73 2.84
N ILE A 80 -5.21 -1.46 3.41
CA ILE A 80 -3.98 -1.93 2.74
C ILE A 80 -3.86 -3.46 2.77
N ASP A 81 -4.70 -4.07 3.58
CA ASP A 81 -4.96 -5.49 3.72
C ASP A 81 -6.01 -5.95 2.72
N ASP A 82 -6.13 -7.27 2.58
CA ASP A 82 -7.13 -7.97 1.77
C ASP A 82 -6.76 -8.18 0.28
N ILE A 83 -5.51 -8.56 0.03
CA ILE A 83 -5.27 -9.47 -1.10
C ILE A 83 -5.75 -10.84 -0.60
N VAL A 84 -6.89 -11.31 -1.10
CA VAL A 84 -7.29 -12.72 -0.96
C VAL A 84 -6.17 -13.57 -1.56
N ASP A 85 -5.75 -14.64 -0.89
CA ASP A 85 -4.67 -15.53 -1.34
C ASP A 85 -4.74 -15.69 -2.88
N ALA A 86 -3.68 -15.25 -3.56
CA ALA A 86 -3.59 -15.30 -5.01
C ALA A 86 -3.78 -16.74 -5.55
N GLY A 87 -3.74 -17.73 -4.67
CA GLY A 87 -4.00 -19.12 -4.97
C GLY A 87 -2.90 -19.63 -5.87
N ASN A 88 -3.28 -20.36 -6.92
CA ASN A 88 -2.29 -20.87 -7.86
C ASN A 88 -1.87 -19.78 -8.86
N VAL A 89 -0.65 -19.26 -8.71
CA VAL A 89 -0.02 -18.30 -9.63
C VAL A 89 -0.03 -18.77 -11.10
N PHE A 90 -0.03 -20.09 -11.36
CA PHE A 90 -0.15 -20.64 -12.73
C PHE A 90 -1.50 -20.33 -13.41
N ASN A 91 -2.54 -19.99 -12.64
CA ASN A 91 -3.84 -19.60 -13.19
C ASN A 91 -3.90 -18.11 -13.58
N TRP A 92 -2.87 -17.34 -13.27
CA TRP A 92 -2.82 -15.92 -13.59
C TRP A 92 -2.18 -15.68 -14.95
N HIS A 93 -2.70 -14.69 -15.68
CA HIS A 93 -2.13 -14.26 -16.96
C HIS A 93 -0.87 -13.39 -16.81
N ALA A 94 -0.62 -12.89 -15.59
CA ALA A 94 0.54 -12.10 -15.18
C ALA A 94 0.82 -12.37 -13.70
N ASP A 95 2.06 -12.12 -13.25
CA ASP A 95 2.43 -12.31 -11.84
C ASP A 95 1.64 -11.34 -10.94
N PRO A 96 0.86 -11.84 -9.96
CA PRO A 96 0.03 -11.00 -9.11
C PRO A 96 0.84 -10.05 -8.19
N PHE A 97 2.10 -10.37 -7.93
CA PHE A 97 2.97 -9.52 -7.10
C PHE A 97 3.87 -8.61 -7.93
N LYS A 98 3.59 -8.47 -9.24
CA LYS A 98 4.35 -7.63 -10.15
C LYS A 98 3.45 -6.83 -11.08
N LEU A 99 3.46 -5.52 -10.87
CA LEU A 99 2.76 -4.57 -11.73
C LEU A 99 3.17 -4.75 -13.20
N SER A 100 2.19 -5.10 -14.02
CA SER A 100 2.35 -5.37 -15.45
C SER A 100 1.33 -4.57 -16.24
N PHE A 101 1.67 -4.17 -17.47
CA PHE A 101 0.77 -3.43 -18.35
C PHE A 101 0.44 -4.26 -19.58
N LYS A 102 -0.84 -4.46 -19.86
CA LYS A 102 -1.31 -5.19 -21.04
C LYS A 102 -2.61 -4.59 -21.56
N ASP A 103 -2.65 -4.29 -22.86
CA ASP A 103 -3.85 -3.79 -23.55
C ASP A 103 -4.49 -2.55 -22.87
N GLY A 104 -3.65 -1.64 -22.34
CA GLY A 104 -4.10 -0.45 -21.61
C GLY A 104 -4.60 -0.71 -20.18
N LYS A 105 -4.50 -1.94 -19.69
CA LYS A 105 -4.87 -2.34 -18.32
C LYS A 105 -3.62 -2.57 -17.47
N VAL A 106 -3.78 -2.33 -16.18
CA VAL A 106 -2.81 -2.74 -15.14
C VAL A 106 -3.19 -4.15 -14.70
N LEU A 107 -2.21 -5.05 -14.65
CA LEU A 107 -2.33 -6.41 -14.14
C LEU A 107 -1.42 -6.56 -12.92
N CYS A 108 -2.03 -7.04 -11.85
CA CYS A 108 -1.48 -7.38 -10.54
C CYS A 108 -2.56 -8.20 -9.82
#